data_AF-A0A084SJ56-F1
#
_entry.id   AF-A0A084SJ56-F1
#
_cell.length_a   1.000
_cell.length_b   1.000
_cell.length_c   1.000
_cell.angle_alpha   90.00
_cell.angle_beta   90.00
_cell.angle_gamma   90.00
#
_symmetry.space_group_name_H-M   'P 1'
#
loop_
_entity.id
_entity.type
_entity.pdbx_description
1 polymer ?
#
loop_
_entity_poly.entity_id
_entity_poly.type
_entity_poly.pdbx_seq_one_letter_code
_entity_poly.pdbx_strand_id
1 'polypeptide(L)'
;MAESRAHQRAKFRSAGFGGQVEVPLPSGRRLDALSWNGAWGTEVETSGSFSRLHLAVERLLESGARQRVLKVPERHMRLAAVVLRRMGVSAWVRNMRGSKEFFVGV
;
A
#
# COMPACT_ATOMS: atom_id res chain seq x y z
N MET A 1 -7.83 8.64 -17.11
CA MET A 1 -8.25 9.23 -15.81
C MET A 1 -7.02 9.71 -15.08
N ALA A 2 -7.03 10.95 -14.58
CA ALA A 2 -5.95 11.48 -13.77
C ALA A 2 -5.98 10.87 -12.35
N GLU A 3 -4.81 10.68 -11.75
CA GLU A 3 -4.68 10.27 -10.36
C GLU A 3 -5.33 11.31 -9.42
N SER A 4 -6.07 10.85 -8.40
CA SER A 4 -6.72 11.78 -7.48
C SER A 4 -5.69 12.47 -6.56
N ARG A 5 -5.90 13.76 -6.23
CA ARG A 5 -5.06 14.50 -5.27
C ARG A 5 -4.92 13.79 -3.92
N ALA A 6 -5.97 13.06 -3.50
CA ALA A 6 -5.96 12.29 -2.25
C ALA A 6 -4.98 11.11 -2.31
N HIS A 7 -4.92 10.44 -3.48
CA HIS A 7 -3.99 9.35 -3.73
C HIS A 7 -2.54 9.86 -3.71
N GLN A 8 -2.26 10.90 -4.51
CA GLN A 8 -0.93 11.52 -4.57
C GLN A 8 -0.44 11.96 -3.18
N ARG A 9 -1.27 12.68 -2.41
CA ARG A 9 -0.94 13.09 -1.03
C ARG A 9 -0.69 11.91 -0.09
N ALA A 10 -1.38 10.79 -0.28
CA ALA A 10 -1.15 9.60 0.53
C ALA A 10 0.20 8.95 0.22
N LYS A 11 0.65 8.95 -1.05
CA LYS A 11 1.99 8.48 -1.44
C LYS A 11 3.09 9.29 -0.76
N PHE A 12 3.07 10.60 -0.97
CA PHE A 12 4.08 11.50 -0.41
C PHE A 12 4.15 11.41 1.12
N ARG A 13 3.00 11.36 1.80
CA ARG A 13 2.96 11.18 3.26
C ARG A 13 3.47 9.82 3.72
N SER A 14 3.40 8.78 2.89
CA SER A 14 3.88 7.44 3.24
C SER A 14 5.38 7.29 3.02
N ALA A 15 5.91 7.91 1.97
CA ALA A 15 7.35 8.00 1.74
C ALA A 15 8.06 8.73 2.91
N GLY A 16 7.45 9.81 3.41
CA GLY A 16 8.04 10.63 4.46
C GLY A 16 9.25 11.43 3.96
N PHE A 17 9.95 12.09 4.89
CA PHE A 17 11.15 12.86 4.54
C PHE A 17 12.26 11.91 4.05
N GLY A 18 12.77 12.17 2.84
CA GLY A 18 13.82 11.35 2.20
C GLY A 18 13.34 10.02 1.61
N GLY A 19 12.03 9.72 1.66
CA GLY A 19 11.47 8.55 0.99
C GLY A 19 11.23 8.77 -0.50
N GLN A 20 10.98 7.68 -1.21
CA GLN A 20 10.72 7.68 -2.65
C GLN A 20 9.24 7.39 -2.92
N VAL A 21 8.71 7.99 -3.98
CA VAL A 21 7.38 7.68 -4.51
C VAL A 21 7.53 7.11 -5.91
N GLU A 22 6.56 6.30 -6.34
CA GLU A 22 6.57 5.67 -7.67
C GLU A 22 7.85 4.87 -7.97
N VAL A 23 8.28 4.06 -6.99
CA VAL A 23 9.52 3.29 -7.04
C VAL A 23 9.38 2.17 -8.09
N PRO A 24 10.29 2.05 -9.07
CA PRO A 24 10.21 1.01 -10.08
C PRO A 24 10.37 -0.38 -9.45
N LEU A 25 9.57 -1.33 -9.93
CA LEU A 25 9.60 -2.74 -9.57
C LEU A 25 10.18 -3.58 -10.71
N PRO A 26 10.76 -4.76 -10.44
CA PRO A 26 11.31 -5.66 -11.46
C PRO A 26 10.37 -5.95 -12.64
N SER A 27 9.07 -6.04 -12.40
CA SER A 27 8.05 -6.27 -13.43
C SER A 27 7.77 -5.04 -14.33
N GLY A 28 8.50 -3.93 -14.16
CA GLY A 28 8.22 -2.65 -14.81
C GLY A 28 7.03 -1.88 -14.23
N ARG A 29 6.39 -2.40 -13.18
CA ARG A 29 5.36 -1.68 -12.41
C ARG A 29 6.02 -0.69 -11.44
N ARG A 30 5.22 0.08 -10.71
CA ARG A 30 5.70 1.01 -9.70
C ARG A 30 5.02 0.75 -8.36
N LEU A 31 5.81 0.77 -7.29
CA LEU A 31 5.37 0.85 -5.91
C LEU A 31 5.06 2.31 -5.57
N ASP A 32 3.93 2.56 -4.92
CA ASP A 32 3.47 3.91 -4.65
C ASP A 32 4.42 4.71 -3.75
N ALA A 33 4.95 4.11 -2.68
CA ALA A 33 5.91 4.76 -1.81
C ALA A 33 6.84 3.76 -1.09
N LEU A 34 8.08 4.20 -0.86
CA LEU A 34 9.08 3.51 -0.07
C LEU A 34 9.71 4.49 0.92
N SER A 35 9.83 4.09 2.19
CA SER A 35 10.50 4.91 3.19
C SER A 35 11.98 5.13 2.86
N TRP A 36 12.58 6.19 3.37
CA TRP A 36 13.98 6.56 3.12
C TRP A 36 15.00 5.43 3.36
N ASN A 37 14.73 4.57 4.34
CA ASN A 37 15.57 3.44 4.70
C ASN A 37 15.15 2.11 4.02
N GLY A 38 14.20 2.15 3.09
CA GLY A 38 13.69 0.96 2.39
C GLY A 38 12.88 -0.01 3.27
N ALA A 39 12.70 0.28 4.56
CA ALA A 39 12.07 -0.65 5.49
C ALA A 39 10.57 -0.78 5.29
N TRP A 40 9.89 0.26 4.81
CA TRP A 40 8.44 0.32 4.67
C TRP A 40 8.03 0.57 3.22
N GLY A 41 7.48 -0.46 2.58
CA GLY A 41 6.82 -0.37 1.28
C GLY A 41 5.34 -0.08 1.47
N THR A 42 4.81 0.93 0.78
CA THR A 42 3.41 1.33 0.89
C THR A 42 2.74 1.35 -0.48
N GLU A 43 1.57 0.72 -0.57
CA GLU A 43 0.60 0.93 -1.65
C GLU A 43 -0.62 1.67 -1.11
N VAL A 44 -1.17 2.55 -1.93
CA VAL A 44 -2.40 3.25 -1.65
C VAL A 44 -3.45 2.71 -2.59
N GLU A 45 -4.61 2.30 -2.08
CA GLU A 45 -5.72 1.92 -2.95
C GLU A 45 -7.05 2.52 -2.47
N THR A 46 -7.68 3.29 -3.36
CA THR A 46 -8.80 4.19 -3.03
C THR A 46 -10.15 3.75 -3.57
N SER A 47 -10.19 2.88 -4.58
CA SER A 47 -11.46 2.47 -5.20
C SER A 47 -12.22 1.43 -4.38
N GLY A 48 -11.51 0.63 -3.57
CA GLY A 48 -12.10 -0.51 -2.85
C GLY A 48 -12.43 -1.69 -3.76
N SER A 49 -11.95 -1.69 -5.01
CA SER A 49 -12.09 -2.81 -5.92
C SER A 49 -11.19 -3.97 -5.48
N PHE A 50 -11.75 -5.18 -5.43
CA PHE A 50 -11.02 -6.40 -5.12
C PHE A 50 -9.83 -6.61 -6.07
N SER A 51 -10.02 -6.42 -7.38
CA SER A 51 -8.96 -6.61 -8.38
C SER A 51 -7.82 -5.60 -8.23
N ARG A 52 -8.14 -4.35 -7.86
CA ARG A 52 -7.12 -3.32 -7.62
C ARG A 52 -6.37 -3.56 -6.32
N LEU A 53 -7.07 -4.01 -5.28
CA LEU A 53 -6.43 -4.43 -4.02
C LEU A 53 -5.49 -5.61 -4.24
N HIS A 54 -5.89 -6.59 -5.07
CA HIS A 54 -5.03 -7.71 -5.43
C HIS A 54 -3.72 -7.24 -6.10
N LEU A 55 -3.83 -6.37 -7.10
CA LEU A 55 -2.66 -5.78 -7.76
C LEU A 55 -1.77 -4.97 -6.82
N ALA A 56 -2.36 -4.22 -5.90
CA ALA A 56 -1.62 -3.49 -4.87
C ALA A 56 -0.84 -4.46 -3.96
N VAL A 57 -1.47 -5.55 -3.53
CA VAL A 57 -0.80 -6.56 -2.70
C VAL A 57 0.33 -7.25 -3.47
N GLU A 58 0.17 -7.53 -4.77
CA GLU A 58 1.26 -8.05 -5.61
C GLU A 58 2.47 -7.11 -5.66
N ARG A 59 2.22 -5.80 -5.84
CA ARG A 59 3.29 -4.79 -5.85
C ARG A 59 3.99 -4.69 -4.50
N LEU A 60 3.23 -4.74 -3.41
CA LEU A 60 3.79 -4.78 -2.06
C LEU A 60 4.65 -6.02 -1.83
N LEU A 61 4.22 -7.18 -2.32
CA LEU A 61 4.99 -8.41 -2.23
C LEU A 61 6.30 -8.29 -3.03
N GLU A 62 6.19 -7.82 -4.27
CA GLU A 62 7.31 -7.64 -5.20
C GLU A 62 8.34 -6.62 -4.71
N SER A 63 7.92 -5.60 -3.96
CA SER A 63 8.82 -4.57 -3.43
C SER A 63 9.94 -5.10 -2.54
N GLY A 64 9.81 -6.31 -1.98
CA GLY A 64 10.79 -6.87 -1.05
C GLY A 64 10.93 -6.10 0.28
N ALA A 65 10.08 -5.09 0.52
CA ALA A 65 10.17 -4.27 1.73
C ALA A 65 9.95 -5.12 2.99
N ARG A 66 10.75 -4.83 4.03
CA ARG A 66 10.70 -5.57 5.31
C ARG A 66 9.33 -5.49 5.97
N GLN A 67 8.71 -4.32 5.89
CA GLN A 67 7.35 -4.06 6.35
C GLN A 67 6.51 -3.56 5.17
N ARG A 68 5.32 -4.12 5.03
CA ARG A 68 4.37 -3.80 3.97
C ARG A 68 3.18 -3.07 4.56
N VAL A 69 2.75 -1.98 3.92
CA VAL A 69 1.62 -1.17 4.35
C VAL A 69 0.65 -0.99 3.19
N LEU A 70 -0.60 -1.38 3.40
CA LEU A 70 -1.68 -1.12 2.46
C LEU A 70 -2.57 -0.01 3.03
N LYS A 71 -2.52 1.17 2.41
CA LYS A 71 -3.35 2.32 2.77
C LYS A 71 -4.64 2.33 1.96
N VAL A 72 -5.78 2.32 2.66
CA VAL A 72 -7.11 2.30 2.03
C VAL A 72 -8.10 3.24 2.72
N PRO A 73 -9.21 3.65 2.08
CA PRO A 73 -10.32 4.27 2.78
C PRO A 73 -10.81 3.37 3.91
N GLU A 74 -11.22 3.97 5.03
CA GLU A 74 -11.58 3.23 6.25
C GLU A 74 -12.65 2.16 6.01
N ARG A 75 -13.67 2.48 5.20
CA ARG A 75 -14.73 1.55 4.78
C ARG A 75 -14.23 0.31 4.03
N HIS A 76 -13.01 0.33 3.50
CA HIS A 76 -12.42 -0.76 2.71
C HIS A 76 -11.34 -1.56 3.47
N MET A 77 -11.01 -1.19 4.71
CA MET A 77 -9.96 -1.88 5.48
C MET A 77 -10.26 -3.36 5.70
N ARG A 78 -11.53 -3.73 5.94
CA ARG A 78 -11.91 -5.15 6.11
C ARG A 78 -11.72 -5.94 4.81
N LEU A 79 -12.07 -5.35 3.67
CA LEU A 79 -11.87 -5.99 2.37
C LEU A 79 -10.37 -6.17 2.06
N ALA A 80 -9.55 -5.16 2.36
CA ALA A 80 -8.10 -5.25 2.23
C ALA A 80 -7.51 -6.42 3.04
N ALA A 81 -8.00 -6.62 4.27
CA ALA A 81 -7.59 -7.76 5.10
C ALA A 81 -7.96 -9.12 4.49
N VAL A 82 -9.14 -9.24 3.90
CA VAL A 82 -9.58 -10.46 3.20
C VAL A 82 -8.66 -10.76 2.01
N VAL A 83 -8.31 -9.75 1.21
CA VAL A 83 -7.40 -9.89 0.07
C VAL A 83 -6.01 -10.34 0.53
N LEU A 84 -5.45 -9.69 1.55
CA LEU A 84 -4.13 -10.03 2.12
C LEU A 84 -4.08 -11.49 2.60
N ARG A 85 -5.09 -11.93 3.34
CA ARG A 85 -5.19 -13.31 3.82
C ARG A 85 -5.30 -14.31 2.67
N ARG A 86 -6.15 -14.02 1.68
CA ARG A 86 -6.31 -14.89 0.50
C ARG A 86 -5.02 -15.05 -0.28
N MET A 87 -4.19 -14.00 -0.31
CA MET A 87 -2.91 -14.00 -1.01
C MET A 87 -1.75 -14.53 -0.16
N GLY A 88 -1.96 -14.88 1.10
CA GLY A 88 -0.87 -15.34 1.96
C GLY A 88 0.17 -14.24 2.22
N VAL A 89 -0.24 -12.96 2.28
CA VAL A 89 0.69 -11.83 2.48
C VAL A 89 0.45 -11.17 3.84
N SER A 90 1.50 -11.13 4.65
CA SER A 90 1.52 -10.35 5.89
C SER A 90 1.77 -8.86 5.62
N ALA A 91 0.90 -7.99 6.12
CA ALA A 91 1.02 -6.54 5.97
C ALA A 91 0.20 -5.76 7.01
N TRP A 92 0.56 -4.50 7.22
CA TRP A 92 -0.24 -3.52 7.95
C TRP A 92 -1.33 -2.94 7.06
N VAL A 93 -2.56 -2.90 7.55
CA VAL A 93 -3.67 -2.17 6.90
C VAL A 93 -3.88 -0.87 7.65
N ARG A 94 -3.75 0.27 6.97
CA ARG A 94 -3.89 1.60 7.57
C ARG A 94 -4.93 2.42 6.81
N ASN A 95 -5.73 3.22 7.52
CA ASN A 95 -6.67 4.11 6.84
C ASN A 95 -5.94 5.31 6.20
N MET A 96 -6.58 5.97 5.23
CA MET A 96 -6.03 7.17 4.55
C MET A 96 -5.66 8.32 5.49
N ARG A 97 -6.29 8.39 6.67
CA ARG A 97 -6.01 9.41 7.70
C ARG A 97 -4.85 9.04 8.62
N GLY A 98 -4.45 7.76 8.69
CA GLY A 98 -3.46 7.25 9.63
C GLY A 98 -3.97 7.08 11.07
N SER A 99 -5.26 7.29 11.34
CA SER A 99 -5.84 7.19 12.69
C SER A 99 -6.23 5.77 13.09
N LYS A 100 -6.38 4.87 12.12
CA LYS A 100 -6.73 3.47 12.36
C LYS A 100 -5.80 2.57 11.58
N GLU A 101 -5.31 1.55 12.25
CA GLU A 101 -4.52 0.50 11.64
C GLU A 101 -4.65 -0.82 12.39
N PHE A 102 -4.34 -1.90 11.69
CA PHE A 102 -4.16 -3.22 12.28
C PHE A 102 -3.21 -4.05 11.43
N PHE A 103 -2.55 -5.02 12.05
CA PHE A 103 -1.69 -5.97 11.36
C PHE A 103 -2.51 -7.18 10.88
N VAL A 104 -2.23 -7.61 9.65
CA VAL A 104 -2.73 -8.87 9.10
C VAL A 104 -1.55 -9.82 9.01
N GLY A 105 -1.54 -10.84 9.88
CA GLY A 105 -0.66 -11.99 9.77
C GLY A 105 -1.34 -13.12 9.02
N VAL A 106 -0.52 -13.96 8.39
CA VAL A 106 -0.87 -15.19 7.66
C VAL A 106 0.00 -16.32 8.17
#